data_AF-A0A7Y3J1H5-F1
#
_entry.id   AF-A0A7Y3J1H5-F1
#
_cell.length_a   1.000
_cell.length_b   1.000
_cell.length_c   1.000
_cell.angle_alpha   90.00
_cell.angle_beta   90.00
_cell.angle_gamma   90.00
#
_symmetry.space_group_name_H-M   'P 1'
#
loop_
_entity.id
_entity.type
_entity.pdbx_description
1 polymer ?
#
loop_
_entity_poly.entity_id
_entity_poly.type
_entity_poly.pdbx_seq_one_letter_code
_entity_poly.pdbx_strand_id
1 'polypeptide(L)'
;MDVSLLILAAGLLSLLLGFLLLSTRTRRQKNPSRESGLTPQPKGPYRSCPLCGELLQPGQKVRSSVFATATADKIMEIYGCPFCDEAKTANPPQKRHCPVCHQILRPGEVVTARVFERQDGRKTHVHVLGCPRCRSRSS
;
A
#
# COMPACT_ATOMS: atom_id res chain seq x y z
N MET A 1 -7.74 1.75 58.59
CA MET A 1 -7.85 1.85 57.13
C MET A 1 -9.30 2.16 56.82
N ASP A 2 -9.60 3.43 56.54
CA ASP A 2 -10.96 3.91 56.35
C ASP A 2 -11.61 3.25 55.14
N VAL A 3 -12.83 2.75 55.34
CA VAL A 3 -13.65 2.13 54.28
C VAL A 3 -13.78 3.07 53.07
N SER A 4 -13.82 4.38 53.33
CA SER A 4 -13.80 5.43 52.30
C SER A 4 -12.56 5.39 51.41
N LEU A 5 -11.38 5.09 51.98
CA LEU A 5 -10.13 5.00 51.22
C LEU A 5 -10.11 3.76 50.32
N LEU A 6 -10.69 2.66 50.79
CA LEU A 6 -10.82 1.41 50.01
C LEU A 6 -11.76 1.58 48.81
N ILE A 7 -12.88 2.28 49.00
CA ILE A 7 -13.84 2.56 47.92
C ILE A 7 -13.20 3.44 46.84
N LEU A 8 -12.48 4.49 47.24
CA LEU A 8 -11.79 5.38 46.29
C LEU A 8 -10.69 4.65 45.50
N ALA A 9 -9.91 3.79 46.17
CA ALA A 9 -8.87 3.00 45.52
C ALA A 9 -9.46 1.99 44.50
N ALA A 10 -10.54 1.30 44.87
CA ALA A 10 -11.21 0.35 43.97
C ALA A 10 -11.84 1.03 42.74
N GLY A 11 -12.41 2.23 42.92
CA GLY A 11 -12.95 3.03 41.83
C GLY A 11 -11.88 3.47 40.83
N LEU A 12 -10.74 3.99 41.33
CA LEU A 12 -9.61 4.39 40.49
C LEU A 12 -9.01 3.20 39.72
N LEU A 13 -8.85 2.05 40.38
CA LEU A 13 -8.32 0.84 39.75
C LEU A 13 -9.24 0.33 38.63
N SER A 14 -10.55 0.35 38.86
CA SER A 14 -11.55 -0.07 37.87
C SER A 14 -11.55 0.84 36.64
N LEU A 15 -11.42 2.16 36.85
CA LEU A 15 -11.36 3.15 35.78
C LEU A 15 -10.09 3.00 34.93
N LEU A 16 -8.94 2.75 35.59
CA LEU A 16 -7.66 2.46 34.95
C LEU A 16 -7.71 1.17 34.11
N LEU A 17 -8.27 0.09 34.65
CA LEU A 17 -8.44 -1.17 33.91
C LEU A 17 -9.35 -0.98 32.70
N GLY A 18 -10.49 -0.29 32.86
CA GLY A 18 -11.40 0.00 31.76
C GLY A 18 -10.73 0.79 30.63
N PHE A 19 -9.95 1.81 30.98
CA PHE A 19 -9.19 2.62 30.02
C PHE A 19 -8.13 1.80 29.27
N LEU A 20 -7.38 0.94 29.98
CA LEU A 20 -6.38 0.06 29.35
C LEU A 20 -7.03 -0.98 28.42
N LEU A 21 -8.18 -1.54 28.81
CA LEU A 21 -8.94 -2.48 27.96
C LEU A 21 -9.52 -1.79 26.72
N LEU A 22 -10.05 -0.56 26.84
CA LEU A 22 -10.50 0.22 25.68
C LEU A 22 -9.34 0.61 24.76
N SER A 23 -8.21 1.04 25.32
CA SER A 23 -7.00 1.45 24.58
C SER A 23 -6.37 0.28 23.80
N THR A 24 -6.37 -0.92 24.37
CA THR A 24 -5.90 -2.13 23.67
C THR A 24 -6.89 -2.61 22.60
N ARG A 25 -8.19 -2.43 22.81
CA ARG A 25 -9.24 -2.76 21.81
C ARG A 25 -9.21 -1.83 20.61
N THR A 26 -8.99 -0.52 20.80
CA THR A 26 -8.86 0.44 19.68
C THR A 26 -7.57 0.27 18.89
N ARG A 27 -6.48 -0.21 19.53
CA ARG A 27 -5.24 -0.58 18.79
C ARG A 27 -5.39 -1.80 17.88
N ARG A 28 -6.34 -2.71 18.15
CA ARG A 28 -6.62 -3.88 17.28
C ARG A 28 -7.44 -3.57 16.03
N GLN A 29 -7.97 -2.35 15.87
CA GLN A 29 -8.76 -1.95 14.69
C GLN A 29 -8.01 -1.10 13.65
N LYS A 30 -6.67 -1.00 13.72
CA LYS A 30 -5.85 -0.38 12.65
C LYS A 30 -5.29 -1.41 11.67
N ASN A 31 -6.16 -2.29 11.18
CA ASN A 31 -5.86 -3.14 10.01
C ASN A 31 -6.98 -2.95 8.97
N PRO A 32 -6.96 -1.90 8.14
CA PRO A 32 -7.92 -1.77 7.06
C PRO A 32 -7.39 -2.59 5.88
N SER A 33 -7.61 -3.91 5.94
CA SER A 33 -7.63 -4.74 4.76
C SER A 33 -9.09 -5.03 4.42
N ARG A 34 -9.48 -4.62 3.21
CA ARG A 34 -10.76 -4.82 2.49
C ARG A 34 -11.83 -3.76 2.69
N GLU A 35 -11.86 -2.81 1.76
CA GLU A 35 -13.07 -2.52 0.98
C GLU A 35 -12.69 -2.28 -0.48
N SER A 36 -13.08 -3.21 -1.34
CA SER A 36 -13.25 -2.97 -2.78
C SER A 36 -14.62 -2.34 -2.96
N GLY A 37 -14.66 -1.14 -3.53
CA GLY A 37 -15.91 -0.47 -3.89
C GLY A 37 -15.62 0.81 -4.67
N LEU A 38 -16.08 0.84 -5.91
CA LEU A 38 -15.89 1.89 -6.91
C LEU A 38 -16.00 3.32 -6.33
N THR A 39 -14.89 4.06 -6.29
CA THR A 39 -14.88 5.52 -6.43
C THR A 39 -13.56 5.96 -7.09
N PRO A 40 -13.59 6.90 -8.05
CA PRO A 40 -12.37 7.48 -8.59
C PRO A 40 -11.73 8.30 -7.46
N GLN A 41 -10.50 7.97 -7.05
CA GLN A 41 -9.78 8.72 -6.02
C GLN A 41 -8.88 9.81 -6.67
N PRO A 42 -9.31 11.08 -6.74
CA PRO A 42 -8.41 12.20 -6.95
C PRO A 42 -7.85 12.73 -5.62
N LYS A 43 -6.50 12.74 -5.54
CA LYS A 43 -5.65 13.72 -4.82
C LYS A 43 -5.72 13.76 -3.28
N GLY A 44 -4.97 12.87 -2.63
CA GLY A 44 -4.24 13.16 -1.39
C GLY A 44 -2.71 13.20 -1.64
N PRO A 45 -1.89 13.83 -0.77
CA PRO A 45 -0.44 14.01 -0.98
C PRO A 45 0.37 12.72 -0.79
N TYR A 46 -0.22 11.68 -0.21
CA TYR A 46 0.42 10.38 -0.01
C TYR A 46 -0.03 9.40 -1.08
N ARG A 47 0.94 8.76 -1.74
CA ARG A 47 0.70 7.66 -2.68
C ARG A 47 1.20 6.38 -2.04
N SER A 48 0.38 5.32 -2.01
CA SER A 48 0.85 4.01 -1.58
C SER A 48 1.60 3.31 -2.71
N CYS A 49 2.57 2.46 -2.36
CA CYS A 49 3.21 1.57 -3.31
C CYS A 49 2.19 0.53 -3.79
N PRO A 50 1.99 0.36 -5.12
CA PRO A 50 1.02 -0.61 -5.64
C PRO A 50 1.45 -2.07 -5.44
N LEU A 51 2.71 -2.33 -5.05
CA LEU A 51 3.23 -3.69 -4.90
C LEU A 51 3.28 -4.17 -3.43
N CYS A 52 3.64 -3.30 -2.48
CA CYS A 52 3.72 -3.68 -1.06
C CYS A 52 2.75 -2.91 -0.15
N GLY A 53 2.04 -1.90 -0.66
CA GLY A 53 1.11 -1.08 0.12
C GLY A 53 1.75 0.02 0.97
N GLU A 54 3.09 0.09 1.02
CA GLU A 54 3.82 1.07 1.82
C GLU A 54 3.43 2.52 1.49
N LEU A 55 3.27 3.35 2.51
CA LEU A 55 2.86 4.75 2.33
C LEU A 55 4.08 5.59 1.97
N LEU A 56 4.12 6.12 0.75
CA LEU A 56 5.29 6.90 0.29
C LEU A 56 5.23 8.32 0.84
N GLN A 57 6.31 8.71 1.51
CA GLN A 57 6.54 10.08 1.94
C GLN A 57 6.84 11.00 0.75
N PRO A 58 6.66 12.32 0.88
CA PRO A 58 7.11 13.28 -0.13
C PRO A 58 8.57 13.02 -0.55
N GLY A 59 8.82 12.97 -1.86
CA GLY A 59 10.13 12.65 -2.43
C GLY A 59 10.40 11.15 -2.63
N GLN A 60 9.71 10.26 -1.92
CA GLN A 60 9.77 8.82 -2.19
C GLN A 60 8.92 8.47 -3.41
N LYS A 61 9.49 7.70 -4.33
CA LYS A 61 8.85 7.32 -5.59
C LYS A 61 9.00 5.84 -5.86
N VAL A 62 8.03 5.31 -6.60
CA VAL A 62 8.11 3.96 -7.15
C VAL A 62 9.09 3.99 -8.33
N ARG A 63 10.11 3.12 -8.31
CA ARG A 63 10.99 2.93 -9.45
C ARG A 63 10.23 2.25 -10.57
N SER A 64 10.33 2.85 -11.75
CA SER A 64 9.71 2.36 -12.97
C SER A 64 10.52 2.78 -14.19
N SER A 65 10.39 2.00 -15.26
CA SER A 65 10.91 2.30 -16.60
C SER A 65 9.74 2.45 -17.55
N VAL A 66 9.83 3.40 -18.49
CA VAL A 66 8.80 3.64 -19.50
C VAL A 66 9.43 3.50 -20.88
N PHE A 67 8.81 2.68 -21.70
CA PHE A 67 9.20 2.36 -23.06
C PHE A 67 8.14 2.93 -24.01
N ALA A 68 8.58 3.78 -24.94
CA ALA A 68 7.72 4.26 -26.00
C ALA A 68 7.33 3.09 -26.92
N THR A 69 6.10 3.07 -27.40
CA THR A 69 5.67 2.15 -28.44
C THR A 69 5.35 2.93 -29.72
N ALA A 70 5.11 2.22 -30.82
CA ALA A 70 4.66 2.82 -32.08
C ALA A 70 3.22 3.37 -31.99
N THR A 71 2.45 2.94 -31.00
CA THR A 71 1.09 3.43 -30.72
C THR A 71 1.13 4.59 -29.72
N ALA A 72 -0.01 5.27 -29.54
CA ALA A 72 -0.11 6.43 -28.65
C ALA A 72 0.09 6.10 -27.15
N ASP A 73 0.05 4.83 -26.77
CA ASP A 73 0.30 4.35 -25.40
C ASP A 73 1.77 3.95 -25.18
N LYS A 74 2.24 4.06 -23.94
CA LYS A 74 3.59 3.63 -23.55
C LYS A 74 3.50 2.41 -22.65
N ILE A 75 4.49 1.51 -22.74
CA ILE A 75 4.61 0.39 -21.80
C ILE A 75 5.48 0.83 -20.63
N MET A 76 5.10 0.45 -19.43
CA MET A 76 5.81 0.76 -18.19
C MET A 76 6.07 -0.51 -17.41
N GLU A 77 7.27 -0.66 -16.86
CA GLU A 77 7.57 -1.69 -15.87
C GLU A 77 7.70 -1.05 -14.49
N ILE A 78 7.04 -1.66 -13.51
CA ILE A 78 7.01 -1.24 -12.12
C ILE A 78 7.86 -2.22 -11.32
N TYR A 79 8.94 -1.70 -10.71
CA TYR A 79 9.88 -2.52 -9.92
C TYR A 79 9.51 -2.56 -8.44
N GLY A 80 9.24 -1.41 -7.85
CA GLY A 80 8.92 -1.28 -6.42
C GLY A 80 9.23 0.11 -5.87
N CYS A 81 8.95 0.31 -4.59
CA CYS A 81 9.37 1.50 -3.84
C CYS A 81 10.69 1.22 -3.08
N PRO A 82 11.31 2.21 -2.40
CA PRO A 82 12.55 2.01 -1.66
C PRO A 82 12.54 0.89 -0.61
N PHE A 83 11.35 0.45 -0.18
CA PHE A 83 11.14 -0.57 0.86
C PHE A 83 10.89 -1.99 0.32
N CYS A 84 10.60 -2.13 -0.98
CA CYS A 84 10.32 -3.43 -1.60
C CYS A 84 11.06 -3.67 -2.92
N ASP A 85 11.64 -2.62 -3.52
CA ASP A 85 12.53 -2.73 -4.67
C ASP A 85 13.86 -3.36 -4.22
N GLU A 86 14.08 -4.59 -4.66
CA GLU A 86 15.26 -5.39 -4.34
C GLU A 86 16.58 -4.69 -4.68
N ALA A 87 16.58 -3.77 -5.64
CA ALA A 87 17.77 -3.00 -6.01
C ALA A 87 18.09 -1.83 -5.04
N LYS A 88 17.17 -1.46 -4.14
CA LYS A 88 17.29 -0.28 -3.27
C LYS A 88 17.13 -0.58 -1.78
N THR A 89 16.53 -1.70 -1.40
CA THR A 89 16.23 -2.01 0.00
C THR A 89 17.40 -2.71 0.71
N ALA A 90 17.62 -2.39 1.99
CA ALA A 90 18.52 -3.14 2.88
C ALA A 90 17.83 -4.44 3.34
N ASN A 91 18.55 -5.56 3.33
CA ASN A 91 17.99 -6.90 3.49
C ASN A 91 17.25 -7.15 4.83
N PRO A 92 16.11 -7.86 4.84
CA PRO A 92 15.32 -8.35 3.69
C PRO A 92 14.24 -7.34 3.21
N PRO A 93 13.96 -7.28 1.90
CA PRO A 93 12.91 -6.40 1.35
C PRO A 93 11.49 -6.85 1.74
N GLN A 94 10.56 -5.89 1.78
CA GLN A 94 9.13 -6.21 1.90
C GLN A 94 8.67 -7.06 0.72
N LYS A 95 7.74 -7.99 0.97
CA LYS A 95 7.14 -8.82 -0.07
C LYS A 95 6.38 -7.96 -1.06
N ARG A 96 6.63 -8.19 -2.36
CA ARG A 96 5.91 -7.55 -3.46
C ARG A 96 4.77 -8.46 -3.92
N HIS A 97 3.58 -7.89 -4.08
CA HIS A 97 2.39 -8.58 -4.57
C HIS A 97 1.97 -8.00 -5.93
N CYS A 98 1.55 -8.86 -6.85
CA CYS A 98 0.92 -8.40 -8.07
C CYS A 98 -0.46 -7.78 -7.75
N PRO A 99 -0.76 -6.54 -8.15
CA PRO A 99 -2.07 -5.93 -7.86
C PRO A 99 -3.23 -6.56 -8.66
N VAL A 100 -2.93 -7.38 -9.68
CA VAL A 100 -3.93 -8.04 -10.53
C VAL A 100 -4.28 -9.43 -10.01
N CYS A 101 -3.28 -10.30 -9.80
CA CYS A 101 -3.51 -11.68 -9.36
C CYS A 101 -3.19 -11.94 -7.88
N HIS A 102 -2.71 -10.93 -7.15
CA HIS A 102 -2.36 -10.97 -5.72
C HIS A 102 -1.24 -11.95 -5.32
N GLN A 103 -0.66 -12.68 -6.28
CA GLN A 103 0.48 -13.55 -6.03
C GLN A 103 1.72 -12.75 -5.64
N ILE A 104 2.55 -13.35 -4.76
CA ILE A 104 3.86 -12.81 -4.39
C ILE A 104 4.76 -12.85 -5.63
N LEU A 105 5.38 -11.73 -5.97
CA LEU A 105 6.37 -11.61 -7.05
C LEU A 105 7.69 -12.25 -6.62
N ARG A 106 8.35 -12.93 -7.56
CA ARG A 106 9.68 -13.51 -7.36
C ARG A 106 10.76 -12.42 -7.51
N PRO A 107 11.98 -12.69 -7.01
CA PRO A 107 13.11 -11.81 -7.25
C PRO A 107 13.28 -11.48 -8.74
N GLY A 108 13.48 -10.20 -9.05
CA GLY A 108 13.62 -9.70 -10.41
C GLY A 108 12.32 -9.63 -11.24
N GLU A 109 11.20 -10.22 -10.82
CA GLU A 109 9.94 -10.06 -11.56
C GLU A 109 9.43 -8.63 -11.46
N VAL A 110 8.85 -8.13 -12.55
CA VAL A 110 8.29 -6.77 -12.63
C VAL A 110 6.81 -6.82 -12.99
N VAL A 111 6.08 -5.77 -12.62
CA VAL A 111 4.68 -5.62 -13.03
C VAL A 111 4.63 -4.69 -14.25
N THR A 112 4.00 -5.16 -15.33
CA THR A 112 3.82 -4.34 -16.53
C THR A 112 2.53 -3.50 -16.42
N ALA A 113 2.58 -2.27 -16.89
CA ALA A 113 1.46 -1.37 -17.04
C ALA A 113 1.48 -0.68 -18.42
N ARG A 114 0.33 -0.16 -18.84
CA ARG A 114 0.21 0.81 -19.93
C ARG A 114 0.03 2.21 -19.38
N VAL A 115 0.66 3.17 -20.03
CA VAL A 115 0.61 4.58 -19.70
C VAL A 115 -0.10 5.29 -20.86
N PHE A 116 -1.21 5.93 -20.54
CA PHE A 116 -1.99 6.74 -21.47
C PHE A 116 -1.73 8.21 -21.15
N GLU A 117 -1.05 8.88 -22.09
CA GLU A 117 -0.84 10.31 -22.02
C GLU A 117 -2.09 11.01 -22.56
N ARG A 118 -2.60 12.00 -21.81
CA ARG A 118 -3.69 12.86 -22.28
C ARG A 118 -3.08 14.13 -22.85
N GLN A 119 -3.53 14.50 -24.05
CA GLN A 119 -3.02 15.66 -24.79
C GLN A 119 -3.34 17.00 -24.09
N ASP A 120 -4.35 17.04 -23.21
CA ASP A 120 -4.82 18.26 -22.54
C ASP A 120 -4.01 18.68 -21.29
N GLY A 121 -2.80 18.16 -21.08
CA GLY A 121 -1.98 18.45 -19.89
C GLY A 121 -2.55 17.91 -18.57
N ARG A 122 -3.63 17.12 -18.63
CA ARG A 122 -4.23 16.43 -17.47
C ARG A 122 -3.38 15.24 -17.05
N LYS A 123 -3.65 14.71 -15.85
CA LYS A 123 -2.92 13.58 -15.26
C LYS A 123 -2.87 12.38 -16.20
N THR A 124 -1.66 11.87 -16.42
CA THR A 124 -1.39 10.58 -17.06
C THR A 124 -2.13 9.45 -16.35
N HIS A 125 -2.80 8.59 -17.10
CA HIS A 125 -3.49 7.42 -16.56
C HIS A 125 -2.63 6.17 -16.74
N VAL A 126 -2.45 5.40 -15.67
CA VAL A 126 -1.67 4.16 -15.69
C VAL A 126 -2.62 2.99 -15.44
N HIS A 127 -2.67 2.05 -16.37
CA HIS A 127 -3.42 0.80 -16.24
C HIS A 127 -2.44 -0.35 -16.05
N VAL A 128 -2.46 -1.00 -14.90
CA VAL A 128 -1.62 -2.17 -14.61
C VAL A 128 -2.16 -3.41 -15.34
N LEU A 129 -1.31 -4.04 -16.16
CA LEU A 129 -1.65 -5.26 -16.91
C LEU A 129 -1.42 -6.53 -16.07
N GLY A 130 -0.37 -6.53 -15.23
CA GLY A 130 -0.07 -7.65 -14.33
C GLY A 130 1.40 -8.06 -14.33
N CYS A 131 1.70 -9.15 -13.62
CA CYS A 131 3.03 -9.77 -13.56
C CYS A 131 3.21 -10.79 -14.71
N PRO A 132 4.43 -11.33 -14.93
CA PRO A 132 4.70 -12.27 -16.02
C PRO A 132 3.80 -13.52 -16.01
N ARG A 133 3.33 -13.91 -14.82
CA ARG A 133 2.51 -15.12 -14.61
C ARG A 133 1.04 -14.94 -14.97
N CYS A 134 0.45 -13.78 -14.70
CA CYS A 134 -0.97 -13.54 -14.99
C CYS A 134 -1.16 -12.85 -16.34
N ARG A 135 -0.19 -12.07 -16.81
CA ARG A 135 -0.23 -11.41 -18.12
C ARG A 135 -0.17 -12.41 -19.28
N SER A 136 0.63 -13.47 -19.15
CA SER A 136 0.75 -14.53 -20.18
C SER A 136 -0.53 -15.38 -20.33
N ARG A 137 -1.47 -15.31 -19.39
CA ARG A 137 -2.74 -16.05 -19.44
C ARG A 137 -3.87 -15.27 -20.11
N SER A 138 -3.66 -13.99 -20.39
CA SER A 138 -4.67 -13.07 -20.95
C SER A 138 -4.31 -12.54 -22.34
N SER A 139 -3.32 -13.16 -23.00
CA SER A 139 -2.89 -12.83 -24.36
C SER A 139 -3.25 -13.93 -25.34
#